data_AF-A0A357F253-F1
#
_entry.id   AF-A0A357F253-F1
#
_cell.length_a   1.000
_cell.length_b   1.000
_cell.length_c   1.000
_cell.angle_alpha   90.00
_cell.angle_beta   90.00
_cell.angle_gamma   90.00
#
_symmetry.space_group_name_H-M   'P 1'
#
loop_
_entity.id
_entity.type
_entity.pdbx_description
1 polymer ?
#
loop_
_entity_poly.entity_id
_entity_poly.type
_entity_poly.pdbx_seq_one_letter_code
_entity_poly.pdbx_strand_id
1 'polypeptide(L)'
;MKPYSITYSLSEVIEADLQKEFANWRAGNAIDRIWQKDASLWTGADEAEWLGWLDTAELQLADAAKYHQLRQDVENAGFRDICLMGMGGSSLCPEVLAATFGIDNFHILDSTVPAQVKAVESRLDLEKTLFIVASKSGSTLEPNCFKQYFFERVSSLVGRENAGKQFIAITDPGSKMEQAAKKDGFRQIFYGEPTVGGRFSALSPFGVVAAAVMGIDTERFLNNAAEMAKQCRNPDPTQNPGALLGLILGVCHRLGRDKLTIFTSPEIYDLGAWLEQLIAESTGKNGVAIIPVDREPLLAEADYGSDRVFVNFRLAGAVYAGPHFETLRALGHPVIDIELDNIYGLGAEFFRWEFATAVAGSVMGINPFNQPDVESAKIEARKITDRFESTGKLPDETPFFESDGVKLFASAGYAAKLNAASAESSLAGCLAAHIANIGKGDYFAILAFVEMNSEN
;
A
#
# COMPACT_ATOMS: atom_id res chain seq x y z
N MET A 1 -16.37 -24.68 5.43
CA MET A 1 -16.63 -23.29 5.03
C MET A 1 -16.42 -23.21 3.51
N LYS A 2 -17.12 -22.35 2.75
CA LYS A 2 -16.78 -22.17 1.32
C LYS A 2 -15.39 -21.50 1.27
N PRO A 3 -14.48 -21.88 0.35
CA PRO A 3 -13.22 -21.16 0.17
C PRO A 3 -13.49 -19.67 0.03
N TYR A 4 -12.67 -18.84 0.67
CA TYR A 4 -12.74 -17.37 0.56
C TYR A 4 -14.01 -16.70 1.09
N SER A 5 -14.83 -17.40 1.89
CA SER A 5 -15.99 -16.78 2.49
C SER A 5 -15.62 -15.80 3.60
N ILE A 6 -16.37 -14.71 3.68
CA ILE A 6 -16.30 -13.74 4.76
C ILE A 6 -17.47 -14.01 5.71
N THR A 7 -17.23 -13.92 7.02
CA THR A 7 -18.30 -13.83 8.02
C THR A 7 -18.28 -12.45 8.65
N TYR A 8 -19.43 -11.94 9.07
CA TYR A 8 -19.51 -10.60 9.64
C TYR A 8 -20.62 -10.51 10.69
N SER A 9 -20.52 -9.49 11.53
CA SER A 9 -21.53 -9.10 12.51
C SER A 9 -21.73 -7.59 12.44
N LEU A 10 -22.97 -7.18 12.23
CA LEU A 10 -23.37 -5.78 12.06
C LEU A 10 -24.57 -5.49 12.95
N SER A 11 -24.70 -4.24 13.41
CA SER A 11 -25.93 -3.79 14.07
C SER A 11 -27.12 -3.82 13.10
N GLU A 12 -28.34 -3.92 13.62
CA GLU A 12 -29.57 -3.94 12.80
C GLU A 12 -29.69 -2.75 11.84
N VAL A 13 -29.21 -1.57 12.25
CA VAL A 13 -29.22 -0.36 11.42
C VAL A 13 -28.31 -0.51 10.20
N ILE A 14 -27.09 -1.02 10.42
CA ILE A 14 -26.11 -1.22 9.34
C ILE A 14 -26.58 -2.34 8.41
N GLU A 15 -27.11 -3.43 8.98
CA GLU A 15 -27.66 -4.54 8.20
C GLU A 15 -28.81 -4.07 7.29
N ALA A 16 -29.73 -3.26 7.80
CA ALA A 16 -30.85 -2.73 7.01
C ALA A 16 -30.38 -1.87 5.82
N ASP A 17 -29.36 -1.03 6.01
CA ASP A 17 -28.80 -0.21 4.92
C ASP A 17 -27.97 -1.03 3.94
N LEU A 18 -27.26 -2.05 4.42
CA LEU A 18 -26.56 -3.01 3.56
C LEU A 18 -27.52 -3.80 2.66
N GLN A 19 -28.67 -4.24 3.19
CA GLN A 19 -29.70 -4.92 2.39
C GLN A 19 -30.29 -4.02 1.29
N LYS A 20 -30.50 -2.72 1.56
CA LYS A 20 -30.90 -1.75 0.53
C LYS A 20 -29.81 -1.60 -0.53
N GLU A 21 -28.55 -1.52 -0.11
CA GLU A 21 -27.43 -1.38 -1.04
C GLU A 21 -27.27 -2.62 -1.92
N PHE A 22 -27.46 -3.83 -1.39
CA PHE A 22 -27.51 -5.05 -2.20
C PHE A 22 -28.63 -5.01 -3.25
N ALA A 23 -29.82 -4.51 -2.90
CA ALA A 23 -30.92 -4.37 -3.84
C ALA A 23 -30.60 -3.35 -4.95
N ASN A 24 -29.98 -2.22 -4.60
CA ASN A 24 -29.53 -1.21 -5.55
C ASN A 24 -28.48 -1.76 -6.52
N TRP A 25 -27.48 -2.48 -6.00
CA TRP A 25 -26.41 -3.09 -6.80
C TRP A 25 -26.93 -4.14 -7.77
N ARG A 26 -27.88 -4.98 -7.34
CA ARG A 26 -28.56 -5.94 -8.21
C ARG A 26 -29.38 -5.22 -9.30
N ALA A 27 -30.19 -4.23 -8.92
CA ALA A 27 -31.02 -3.50 -9.87
C ALA A 27 -30.18 -2.74 -10.93
N GLY A 28 -29.00 -2.24 -10.53
CA GLY A 28 -28.09 -1.51 -11.39
C GLY A 28 -27.09 -2.37 -12.18
N ASN A 29 -27.12 -3.71 -12.02
CA ASN A 29 -26.09 -4.63 -12.54
C ASN A 29 -24.66 -4.15 -12.24
N ALA A 30 -24.43 -3.61 -11.04
CA ALA A 30 -23.22 -2.85 -10.73
C ALA A 30 -21.95 -3.69 -10.87
N ILE A 31 -21.98 -4.96 -10.47
CA ILE A 31 -20.81 -5.86 -10.57
C ILE A 31 -20.43 -6.08 -12.03
N ASP A 32 -21.38 -6.43 -12.90
CA ASP A 32 -21.11 -6.61 -14.33
C ASP A 32 -20.56 -5.32 -14.97
N ARG A 33 -21.07 -4.17 -14.53
CA ARG A 33 -20.60 -2.85 -14.99
C ARG A 33 -19.17 -2.53 -14.53
N ILE A 34 -18.73 -2.98 -13.35
CA ILE A 34 -17.31 -2.90 -12.94
C ILE A 34 -16.44 -3.69 -13.92
N TRP A 35 -16.84 -4.93 -14.24
CA TRP A 35 -16.11 -5.78 -15.17
C TRP A 35 -16.13 -5.23 -16.61
N GLN A 36 -17.14 -4.44 -16.97
CA GLN A 36 -17.23 -3.68 -18.23
C GLN A 36 -16.51 -2.32 -18.17
N LYS A 37 -15.87 -2.00 -17.06
CA LYS A 37 -15.11 -0.77 -16.83
C LYS A 37 -15.96 0.51 -16.94
N ASP A 38 -17.22 0.44 -16.51
CA ASP A 38 -18.14 1.57 -16.55
C ASP A 38 -17.83 2.61 -15.46
N ALA A 39 -17.20 3.72 -15.87
CA ALA A 39 -16.82 4.82 -14.99
C ALA A 39 -18.01 5.48 -14.25
N SER A 40 -19.24 5.37 -14.77
CA SER A 40 -20.42 5.99 -14.17
C SER A 40 -20.89 5.33 -12.86
N LEU A 41 -20.24 4.24 -12.44
CA LEU A 41 -20.38 3.68 -11.09
C LEU A 41 -19.70 4.55 -10.01
N TRP A 42 -18.75 5.40 -10.40
CA TRP A 42 -18.02 6.30 -9.52
C TRP A 42 -18.35 7.75 -9.87
N THR A 43 -17.37 8.56 -10.27
CA THR A 43 -17.58 9.97 -10.64
C THR A 43 -17.83 10.16 -12.13
N GLY A 44 -17.60 9.14 -12.96
CA GLY A 44 -17.75 9.22 -14.42
C GLY A 44 -16.63 10.01 -15.11
N ALA A 45 -15.47 10.13 -14.48
CA ALA A 45 -14.28 10.78 -15.01
C ALA A 45 -13.40 9.74 -15.73
N ASP A 46 -12.15 9.58 -15.30
CA ASP A 46 -11.13 8.72 -15.93
C ASP A 46 -11.09 7.29 -15.36
N GLU A 47 -12.04 6.88 -14.50
CA GLU A 47 -11.99 5.57 -13.81
C GLU A 47 -11.86 4.38 -14.77
N ALA A 48 -12.48 4.46 -15.95
CA ALA A 48 -12.41 3.41 -16.96
C ALA A 48 -10.98 3.11 -17.45
N GLU A 49 -10.06 4.08 -17.33
CA GLU A 49 -8.66 3.96 -17.76
C GLU A 49 -7.80 3.16 -16.77
N TRP A 50 -8.29 2.95 -15.54
CA TRP A 50 -7.50 2.43 -14.41
C TRP A 50 -7.92 1.04 -13.92
N LEU A 51 -8.74 0.33 -14.70
CA LEU A 51 -9.31 -0.97 -14.35
C LEU A 51 -8.59 -2.17 -15.00
N GLY A 52 -7.31 -2.01 -15.37
CA GLY A 52 -6.49 -3.12 -15.89
C GLY A 52 -6.19 -4.22 -14.87
N TRP A 53 -6.28 -3.90 -13.58
CA TRP A 53 -5.96 -4.83 -12.48
C TRP A 53 -6.96 -6.00 -12.37
N LEU A 54 -8.19 -5.80 -12.85
CA LEU A 54 -9.26 -6.80 -12.86
C LEU A 54 -8.84 -8.13 -13.51
N ASP A 55 -8.04 -8.07 -14.58
CA ASP A 55 -7.63 -9.24 -15.36
C ASP A 55 -6.17 -9.65 -15.06
N THR A 56 -5.47 -8.89 -14.21
CA THR A 56 -4.02 -9.00 -14.04
C THR A 56 -3.58 -10.36 -13.50
N ALA A 57 -4.30 -10.93 -12.53
CA ALA A 57 -3.97 -12.25 -11.98
C ALA A 57 -4.02 -13.36 -13.05
N GLU A 58 -5.09 -13.38 -13.87
CA GLU A 58 -5.26 -14.33 -14.96
C GLU A 58 -4.19 -14.15 -16.04
N LEU A 59 -3.87 -12.89 -16.39
CA LEU A 59 -2.83 -12.56 -17.37
C LEU A 59 -1.43 -12.99 -16.91
N GLN A 60 -1.07 -12.75 -15.64
CA GLN A 60 0.24 -13.18 -15.13
C GLN A 60 0.31 -14.70 -14.98
N LEU A 61 -0.80 -15.37 -14.62
CA LEU A 61 -0.86 -16.83 -14.52
C LEU A 61 -0.69 -17.49 -15.89
N ALA A 62 -1.30 -16.94 -16.94
CA ALA A 62 -1.16 -17.45 -18.31
C ALA A 62 0.29 -17.42 -18.83
N ASP A 63 1.14 -16.59 -18.24
CA ASP A 63 2.56 -16.43 -18.57
C ASP A 63 3.47 -16.78 -17.39
N ALA A 64 3.03 -17.70 -16.51
CA ALA A 64 3.77 -18.05 -15.29
C ALA A 64 5.19 -18.59 -15.55
N ALA A 65 5.42 -19.19 -16.73
CA ALA A 65 6.71 -19.75 -17.13
C ALA A 65 7.85 -18.73 -17.07
N LYS A 66 7.58 -17.44 -17.36
CA LYS A 66 8.62 -16.39 -17.29
C LYS A 66 9.17 -16.20 -15.88
N TYR A 67 8.35 -16.40 -14.85
CA TYR A 67 8.75 -16.24 -13.45
C TYR A 67 9.61 -17.41 -12.98
N HIS A 68 9.30 -18.63 -13.43
CA HIS A 68 10.18 -19.79 -13.23
C HIS A 68 11.53 -19.59 -13.92
N GLN A 69 11.54 -19.06 -15.14
CA GLN A 69 12.78 -18.76 -15.85
C GLN A 69 13.60 -17.68 -15.16
N LEU A 70 12.96 -16.61 -14.69
CA LEU A 70 13.60 -15.56 -13.90
C LEU A 70 14.26 -16.13 -12.64
N ARG A 71 13.51 -16.93 -11.86
CA ARG A 71 14.04 -17.57 -10.66
C ARG A 71 15.29 -18.40 -10.97
N GLN A 72 15.22 -19.25 -12.00
CA GLN A 72 16.36 -20.07 -12.40
C GLN A 72 17.56 -19.22 -12.86
N ASP A 73 17.33 -18.12 -13.57
CA ASP A 73 18.38 -17.19 -13.99
C ASP A 73 19.08 -16.53 -12.79
N VAL A 74 18.29 -16.06 -11.80
CA VAL A 74 18.81 -15.44 -10.56
C VAL A 74 19.59 -16.45 -9.72
N GLU A 75 19.07 -17.67 -9.55
CA GLU A 75 19.77 -18.76 -8.84
C GLU A 75 21.08 -19.13 -9.55
N ASN A 76 21.07 -19.28 -10.87
CA ASN A 76 22.27 -19.61 -11.67
C ASN A 76 23.32 -18.50 -11.65
N ALA A 77 22.90 -17.23 -11.56
CA ALA A 77 23.80 -16.10 -11.42
C ALA A 77 24.48 -16.04 -10.05
N GLY A 78 23.96 -16.77 -9.06
CA GLY A 78 24.55 -16.88 -7.72
C GLY A 78 24.40 -15.59 -6.89
N PHE A 79 23.31 -14.85 -7.10
CA PHE A 79 22.95 -13.74 -6.22
C PHE A 79 22.59 -14.24 -4.82
N ARG A 80 23.06 -13.54 -3.79
CA ARG A 80 22.84 -13.86 -2.37
C ARG A 80 21.78 -12.97 -1.75
N ASP A 81 21.78 -11.70 -2.15
CA ASP A 81 20.86 -10.68 -1.68
C ASP A 81 20.09 -10.09 -2.85
N ILE A 82 18.89 -9.59 -2.57
CA ILE A 82 18.06 -8.84 -3.50
C ILE A 82 17.73 -7.50 -2.85
N CYS A 83 17.98 -6.40 -3.54
CA CYS A 83 17.62 -5.06 -3.09
C CYS A 83 16.60 -4.47 -4.08
N LEU A 84 15.35 -4.36 -3.65
CA LEU A 84 14.29 -3.71 -4.40
C LEU A 84 14.24 -2.23 -4.05
N MET A 85 14.43 -1.38 -5.06
CA MET A 85 14.36 0.07 -4.99
C MET A 85 13.07 0.54 -5.66
N GLY A 86 12.09 0.90 -4.85
CA GLY A 86 10.74 1.28 -5.27
C GLY A 86 10.06 2.12 -4.19
N MET A 87 8.88 2.66 -4.48
CA MET A 87 8.10 3.44 -3.51
C MET A 87 6.64 3.01 -3.56
N GLY A 88 5.97 3.00 -2.41
CA GLY A 88 4.53 2.77 -2.29
C GLY A 88 4.10 1.44 -2.91
N GLY A 89 3.29 1.50 -3.97
CA GLY A 89 2.73 0.28 -4.58
C GLY A 89 3.77 -0.61 -5.25
N SER A 90 4.99 -0.09 -5.45
CA SER A 90 6.13 -0.84 -5.98
C SER A 90 7.02 -1.47 -4.90
N SER A 91 6.80 -1.19 -3.61
CA SER A 91 7.59 -1.76 -2.49
C SER A 91 6.74 -2.54 -1.48
N LEU A 92 5.54 -2.08 -1.14
CA LEU A 92 4.75 -2.64 -0.03
C LEU A 92 4.29 -4.09 -0.24
N CYS A 93 3.76 -4.45 -1.42
CA CYS A 93 3.40 -5.85 -1.67
C CYS A 93 4.63 -6.79 -1.57
N PRO A 94 5.77 -6.47 -2.23
CA PRO A 94 7.02 -7.20 -2.00
C PRO A 94 7.44 -7.28 -0.52
N GLU A 95 7.31 -6.21 0.25
CA GLU A 95 7.64 -6.21 1.68
C GLU A 95 6.79 -7.19 2.48
N VAL A 96 5.46 -7.12 2.30
CA VAL A 96 4.50 -8.04 2.93
C VAL A 96 4.80 -9.50 2.59
N LEU A 97 5.17 -9.76 1.33
CA LEU A 97 5.56 -11.11 0.90
C LEU A 97 6.87 -11.55 1.56
N ALA A 98 7.90 -10.70 1.63
CA ALA A 98 9.15 -11.03 2.29
C ALA A 98 8.94 -11.37 3.77
N ALA A 99 8.18 -10.52 4.49
CA ALA A 99 7.88 -10.71 5.90
C ALA A 99 7.06 -11.99 6.15
N THR A 100 5.98 -12.20 5.39
CA THR A 100 5.08 -13.35 5.56
C THR A 100 5.76 -14.68 5.26
N PHE A 101 6.61 -14.72 4.23
CA PHE A 101 7.31 -15.95 3.82
C PHE A 101 8.66 -16.15 4.53
N GLY A 102 9.07 -15.24 5.43
CA GLY A 102 10.31 -15.34 6.19
C GLY A 102 11.57 -15.23 5.32
N ILE A 103 11.57 -14.30 4.36
CA ILE A 103 12.65 -14.11 3.40
C ILE A 103 13.60 -13.01 3.86
N ASP A 104 14.71 -13.41 4.50
CA ASP A 104 15.66 -12.48 5.13
C ASP A 104 16.65 -11.80 4.16
N ASN A 105 16.84 -12.37 2.97
CA ASN A 105 17.80 -11.86 1.97
C ASN A 105 17.16 -10.95 0.92
N PHE A 106 15.93 -10.49 1.17
CA PHE A 106 15.22 -9.54 0.33
C PHE A 106 15.07 -8.21 1.08
N HIS A 107 15.68 -7.16 0.54
CA HIS A 107 15.79 -5.86 1.18
C HIS A 107 14.97 -4.83 0.38
N ILE A 108 14.10 -4.10 1.07
CA ILE A 108 13.38 -2.95 0.51
C ILE A 108 14.21 -1.69 0.75
N LEU A 109 14.29 -0.85 -0.28
CA LEU A 109 14.77 0.52 -0.16
C LEU A 109 13.76 1.49 -0.78
N ASP A 110 13.00 2.12 0.10
CA ASP A 110 11.92 3.07 -0.21
C ASP A 110 12.00 4.35 0.66
N SER A 111 13.19 4.65 1.18
CA SER A 111 13.44 5.86 1.97
C SER A 111 14.69 6.57 1.47
N THR A 112 14.56 7.89 1.27
CA THR A 112 15.66 8.76 0.88
C THR A 112 16.49 9.27 2.06
N VAL A 113 16.17 8.83 3.28
CA VAL A 113 16.97 9.14 4.48
C VAL A 113 18.37 8.53 4.31
N PRO A 114 19.45 9.33 4.31
CA PRO A 114 20.80 8.81 4.03
C PRO A 114 21.26 7.70 5.00
N ALA A 115 20.84 7.78 6.27
CA ALA A 115 21.12 6.75 7.27
C ALA A 115 20.45 5.41 6.89
N GLN A 116 19.19 5.44 6.43
CA GLN A 116 18.49 4.25 5.95
C GLN A 116 19.17 3.63 4.73
N VAL A 117 19.55 4.45 3.74
CA VAL A 117 20.29 3.98 2.54
C VAL A 117 21.59 3.28 2.96
N LYS A 118 22.31 3.84 3.93
CA LYS A 118 23.56 3.27 4.45
C LYS A 118 23.33 1.99 5.26
N ALA A 119 22.28 1.94 6.08
CA ALA A 119 21.91 0.76 6.84
C ALA A 119 21.57 -0.41 5.91
N VAL A 120 20.82 -0.16 4.84
CA VAL A 120 20.56 -1.17 3.78
C VAL A 120 21.87 -1.57 3.09
N GLU A 121 22.67 -0.62 2.59
CA GLU A 121 23.95 -0.93 1.90
C GLU A 121 24.87 -1.80 2.78
N SER A 122 24.93 -1.55 4.10
CA SER A 122 25.81 -2.28 5.02
C SER A 122 25.48 -3.78 5.17
N ARG A 123 24.25 -4.17 4.81
CA ARG A 123 23.77 -5.56 4.84
C ARG A 123 24.04 -6.32 3.54
N LEU A 124 24.43 -5.62 2.47
CA LEU A 124 24.55 -6.17 1.12
C LEU A 124 26.00 -6.54 0.78
N ASP A 125 26.19 -7.72 0.18
CA ASP A 125 27.37 -8.01 -0.64
C ASP A 125 27.14 -7.48 -2.06
N LEU A 126 27.64 -6.28 -2.36
CA LEU A 126 27.32 -5.57 -3.61
C LEU A 126 27.71 -6.34 -4.88
N GLU A 127 28.74 -7.18 -4.86
CA GLU A 127 29.13 -8.03 -6.01
C GLU A 127 28.19 -9.24 -6.19
N LYS A 128 27.44 -9.58 -5.14
CA LYS A 128 26.49 -10.71 -5.09
C LYS A 128 25.04 -10.28 -4.87
N THR A 129 24.73 -9.00 -5.04
CA THR A 129 23.37 -8.48 -4.90
C THR A 129 22.70 -8.29 -6.25
N LEU A 130 21.44 -8.70 -6.37
CA LEU A 130 20.54 -8.33 -7.45
C LEU A 130 19.77 -7.07 -7.06
N PHE A 131 19.82 -6.04 -7.92
CA PHE A 131 19.09 -4.79 -7.73
C PHE A 131 17.84 -4.78 -8.62
N ILE A 132 16.68 -4.49 -8.04
CA ILE A 132 15.42 -4.34 -8.77
C ILE A 132 14.99 -2.88 -8.70
N VAL A 133 14.93 -2.20 -9.84
CA VAL A 133 14.46 -0.81 -9.91
C VAL A 133 13.00 -0.82 -10.36
N ALA A 134 12.09 -0.54 -9.42
CA ALA A 134 10.65 -0.58 -9.66
C ALA A 134 10.09 0.85 -9.75
N SER A 135 9.75 1.29 -10.96
CA SER A 135 9.14 2.61 -11.19
C SER A 135 8.32 2.59 -12.48
N LYS A 136 6.99 2.75 -12.34
CA LYS A 136 6.04 2.75 -13.46
C LYS A 136 6.39 3.79 -14.54
N SER A 137 6.41 5.08 -14.18
CA SER A 137 6.75 6.16 -15.12
C SER A 137 8.25 6.26 -15.44
N GLY A 138 9.09 5.66 -14.59
CA GLY A 138 10.54 5.86 -14.62
C GLY A 138 11.00 7.27 -14.29
N SER A 139 10.11 8.14 -13.82
CA SER A 139 10.38 9.55 -13.49
C SER A 139 10.30 9.85 -11.99
N THR A 140 9.96 8.86 -11.17
CA THR A 140 9.96 8.98 -9.70
C THR A 140 11.39 9.28 -9.23
N LEU A 141 11.57 10.29 -8.38
CA LEU A 141 12.89 10.81 -8.03
C LEU A 141 13.69 9.76 -7.24
N GLU A 142 13.04 9.16 -6.25
CA GLU A 142 13.63 8.29 -5.24
C GLU A 142 14.24 7.02 -5.88
N PRO A 143 13.51 6.22 -6.67
CA PRO A 143 14.10 5.05 -7.35
C PRO A 143 15.22 5.43 -8.33
N ASN A 144 15.14 6.61 -8.97
CA ASN A 144 16.21 7.09 -9.86
C ASN A 144 17.47 7.45 -9.08
N CYS A 145 17.34 8.09 -7.91
CA CYS A 145 18.45 8.38 -7.01
C CYS A 145 19.10 7.08 -6.49
N PHE A 146 18.29 6.11 -6.05
CA PHE A 146 18.80 4.81 -5.58
C PHE A 146 19.51 4.06 -6.71
N LYS A 147 18.88 3.98 -7.89
CA LYS A 147 19.46 3.37 -9.09
C LYS A 147 20.80 4.01 -9.44
N GLN A 148 20.88 5.34 -9.46
CA GLN A 148 22.13 6.03 -9.76
C GLN A 148 23.21 5.71 -8.73
N TYR A 149 22.87 5.75 -7.45
CA TYR A 149 23.78 5.45 -6.36
C TYR A 149 24.34 4.03 -6.46
N PHE A 150 23.48 3.02 -6.44
CA PHE A 150 23.92 1.62 -6.46
C PHE A 150 24.57 1.21 -7.79
N PHE A 151 24.12 1.75 -8.92
CA PHE A 151 24.75 1.45 -10.20
C PHE A 151 26.20 1.93 -10.25
N GLU A 152 26.50 3.11 -9.68
CA GLU A 152 27.87 3.61 -9.60
C GLU A 152 28.72 2.80 -8.61
N ARG A 153 28.16 2.43 -7.46
CA ARG A 153 28.84 1.57 -6.47
C ARG A 153 29.20 0.23 -7.07
N VAL A 154 28.24 -0.45 -7.71
CA VAL A 154 28.46 -1.73 -8.40
C VAL A 154 29.44 -1.57 -9.56
N SER A 155 29.31 -0.51 -10.38
CA SER A 155 30.23 -0.24 -11.50
C SER A 155 31.69 -0.12 -11.05
N SER A 156 31.94 0.44 -9.87
CA SER A 156 33.30 0.55 -9.33
C SER A 156 33.90 -0.79 -8.86
N LEU A 157 33.06 -1.81 -8.65
CA LEU A 157 33.47 -3.16 -8.23
C LEU A 157 33.62 -4.11 -9.43
N VAL A 158 32.63 -4.15 -10.33
CA VAL A 158 32.54 -5.17 -11.40
C VAL A 158 32.81 -4.64 -12.81
N GLY A 159 33.07 -3.34 -12.95
CA GLY A 159 33.17 -2.66 -14.23
C GLY A 159 31.80 -2.22 -14.76
N ARG A 160 31.74 -1.03 -15.36
CA ARG A 160 30.47 -0.40 -15.79
C ARG A 160 29.72 -1.22 -16.83
N GLU A 161 30.44 -1.90 -17.70
CA GLU A 161 29.90 -2.79 -18.74
C GLU A 161 29.27 -4.07 -18.20
N ASN A 162 29.60 -4.47 -16.97
CA ASN A 162 29.01 -5.63 -16.30
C ASN A 162 27.98 -5.25 -15.26
N ALA A 163 28.01 -4.02 -14.73
CA ALA A 163 27.12 -3.56 -13.66
C ALA A 163 25.65 -3.83 -13.98
N GLY A 164 25.18 -3.52 -15.20
CA GLY A 164 23.79 -3.77 -15.63
C GLY A 164 23.31 -5.21 -15.47
N LYS A 165 24.21 -6.20 -15.52
CA LYS A 165 23.87 -7.62 -15.30
C LYS A 165 23.41 -7.92 -13.87
N GLN A 166 23.58 -6.99 -12.94
CA GLN A 166 23.05 -7.05 -11.57
C GLN A 166 21.76 -6.26 -11.39
N PHE A 167 21.17 -5.70 -12.45
CA PHE A 167 19.98 -4.85 -12.36
C PHE A 167 18.82 -5.39 -13.20
N ILE A 168 17.63 -5.39 -12.61
CA ILE A 168 16.35 -5.61 -13.28
C ILE A 168 15.54 -4.30 -13.19
N ALA A 169 14.80 -3.97 -14.24
CA ALA A 169 13.82 -2.89 -14.20
C ALA A 169 12.39 -3.46 -14.26
N ILE A 170 11.49 -2.91 -13.43
CA ILE A 170 10.04 -3.10 -13.56
C ILE A 170 9.42 -1.73 -13.84
N THR A 171 8.84 -1.56 -15.03
CA THR A 171 8.43 -0.24 -15.53
C THR A 171 7.40 -0.34 -16.66
N ASP A 172 6.72 0.74 -17.01
CA ASP A 172 5.81 0.72 -18.17
C ASP A 172 6.57 0.75 -19.51
N PRO A 173 5.96 0.21 -20.58
CA PRO A 173 6.46 0.39 -21.94
C PRO A 173 6.61 1.87 -22.32
N GLY A 174 7.72 2.22 -22.95
CA GLY A 174 8.08 3.57 -23.38
C GLY A 174 8.67 4.47 -22.29
N SER A 175 8.79 3.99 -21.05
CA SER A 175 9.17 4.84 -19.91
C SER A 175 10.63 5.33 -19.96
N LYS A 176 10.94 6.35 -19.14
CA LYS A 176 12.33 6.81 -18.94
C LYS A 176 13.21 5.71 -18.32
N MET A 177 12.64 4.87 -17.47
CA MET A 177 13.37 3.78 -16.84
C MET A 177 13.69 2.68 -17.85
N GLU A 178 12.78 2.36 -18.78
CA GLU A 178 13.08 1.41 -19.87
C GLU A 178 14.28 1.89 -20.70
N GLN A 179 14.29 3.17 -21.09
CA GLN A 179 15.39 3.76 -21.85
C GLN A 179 16.70 3.69 -21.07
N ALA A 180 16.67 4.02 -19.76
CA ALA A 180 17.84 3.94 -18.90
C ALA A 180 18.33 2.49 -18.73
N ALA A 181 17.44 1.54 -18.48
CA ALA A 181 17.74 0.12 -18.33
C ALA A 181 18.36 -0.46 -19.60
N LYS A 182 17.81 -0.13 -20.78
CA LYS A 182 18.40 -0.52 -22.08
C LYS A 182 19.78 0.09 -22.30
N LYS A 183 19.94 1.38 -22.00
CA LYS A 183 21.23 2.08 -22.14
C LYS A 183 22.31 1.47 -21.24
N ASP A 184 21.95 1.15 -20.01
CA ASP A 184 22.87 0.64 -18.99
C ASP A 184 23.00 -0.90 -19.00
N GLY A 185 22.37 -1.58 -19.98
CA GLY A 185 22.52 -3.02 -20.19
C GLY A 185 21.94 -3.87 -19.06
N PHE A 186 20.78 -3.48 -18.53
CA PHE A 186 20.11 -4.20 -17.45
C PHE A 186 19.83 -5.65 -17.85
N ARG A 187 19.97 -6.57 -16.89
CA ARG A 187 19.79 -8.01 -17.06
C ARG A 187 18.45 -8.32 -17.74
N GLN A 188 17.37 -7.76 -17.19
CA GLN A 188 16.00 -7.96 -17.69
C GLN A 188 15.15 -6.72 -17.44
N ILE A 189 14.10 -6.56 -18.24
CA ILE A 189 13.06 -5.54 -18.09
C ILE A 189 11.71 -6.24 -18.08
N PHE A 190 10.93 -6.02 -17.03
CA PHE A 190 9.54 -6.47 -16.92
C PHE A 190 8.61 -5.29 -17.11
N TYR A 191 7.62 -5.46 -17.98
CA TYR A 191 6.68 -4.39 -18.31
C TYR A 191 5.45 -4.42 -17.42
N GLY A 192 5.12 -3.28 -16.82
CA GLY A 192 3.82 -3.03 -16.23
C GLY A 192 2.72 -2.86 -17.28
N GLU A 193 1.49 -2.72 -16.79
CA GLU A 193 0.32 -2.38 -17.59
C GLU A 193 -0.07 -0.93 -17.29
N PRO A 194 -0.03 0.00 -18.27
CA PRO A 194 -0.37 1.40 -18.05
C PRO A 194 -1.74 1.63 -17.41
N THR A 195 -2.70 0.74 -17.64
CA THR A 195 -4.06 0.80 -17.06
C THR A 195 -4.15 0.24 -15.63
N VAL A 196 -3.03 -0.11 -14.99
CA VAL A 196 -2.96 -0.56 -13.59
C VAL A 196 -2.32 0.52 -12.72
N GLY A 197 -3.07 1.10 -11.77
CA GLY A 197 -2.53 2.05 -10.80
C GLY A 197 -1.52 1.39 -9.85
N GLY A 198 -0.58 2.16 -9.29
CA GLY A 198 0.51 1.62 -8.45
C GLY A 198 0.02 0.82 -7.25
N ARG A 199 -0.96 1.34 -6.50
CA ARG A 199 -1.56 0.62 -5.34
C ARG A 199 -2.42 -0.60 -5.71
N PHE A 200 -2.77 -0.75 -6.99
CA PHE A 200 -3.49 -1.91 -7.56
C PHE A 200 -2.56 -2.85 -8.34
N SER A 201 -1.24 -2.73 -8.12
CA SER A 201 -0.22 -3.44 -8.92
C SER A 201 0.36 -4.67 -8.22
N ALA A 202 -0.19 -5.07 -7.06
CA ALA A 202 0.31 -6.18 -6.25
C ALA A 202 0.37 -7.50 -7.03
N LEU A 203 -0.60 -7.75 -7.91
CA LEU A 203 -0.68 -8.97 -8.72
C LEU A 203 -0.06 -8.81 -10.12
N SER A 204 0.46 -7.62 -10.44
CA SER A 204 1.17 -7.32 -11.68
C SER A 204 2.65 -7.72 -11.58
N PRO A 205 3.48 -7.52 -12.63
CA PRO A 205 4.91 -7.73 -12.53
C PRO A 205 5.59 -7.00 -11.36
N PHE A 206 5.04 -5.90 -10.84
CA PHE A 206 5.57 -5.21 -9.66
C PHE A 206 5.62 -6.09 -8.40
N GLY A 207 4.60 -6.92 -8.15
CA GLY A 207 4.63 -7.87 -7.03
C GLY A 207 5.16 -9.25 -7.43
N VAL A 208 4.78 -9.75 -8.62
CA VAL A 208 5.07 -11.14 -9.01
C VAL A 208 6.56 -11.36 -9.36
N VAL A 209 7.25 -10.34 -9.92
CA VAL A 209 8.70 -10.43 -10.12
C VAL A 209 9.42 -10.54 -8.77
N ALA A 210 9.01 -9.77 -7.77
CA ALA A 210 9.56 -9.85 -6.42
C ALA A 210 9.31 -11.24 -5.81
N ALA A 211 8.08 -11.76 -5.90
CA ALA A 211 7.75 -13.10 -5.43
C ALA A 211 8.61 -14.19 -6.11
N ALA A 212 8.83 -14.08 -7.42
CA ALA A 212 9.63 -15.03 -8.19
C ALA A 212 11.09 -15.07 -7.72
N VAL A 213 11.72 -13.91 -7.51
CA VAL A 213 13.13 -13.84 -7.08
C VAL A 213 13.31 -14.24 -5.62
N MET A 214 12.28 -14.09 -4.78
CA MET A 214 12.25 -14.65 -3.41
C MET A 214 12.12 -16.18 -3.39
N GLY A 215 11.84 -16.81 -4.53
CA GLY A 215 11.60 -18.26 -4.61
C GLY A 215 10.20 -18.68 -4.14
N ILE A 216 9.25 -17.74 -4.02
CA ILE A 216 7.85 -18.05 -3.75
C ILE A 216 7.27 -18.79 -4.96
N ASP A 217 6.39 -19.75 -4.71
CA ASP A 217 5.62 -20.45 -5.75
C ASP A 217 4.59 -19.48 -6.36
N THR A 218 5.02 -18.78 -7.40
CA THR A 218 4.23 -17.76 -8.10
C THR A 218 3.00 -18.34 -8.78
N GLU A 219 3.07 -19.57 -9.27
CA GLU A 219 1.93 -20.22 -9.92
C GLU A 219 0.83 -20.51 -8.89
N ARG A 220 1.18 -21.08 -7.72
CA ARG A 220 0.23 -21.28 -6.62
C ARG A 220 -0.35 -19.95 -6.12
N PHE A 221 0.49 -18.94 -5.95
CA PHE A 221 0.07 -17.61 -5.50
C PHE A 221 -0.92 -16.96 -6.48
N LEU A 222 -0.61 -16.98 -7.78
CA LEU A 222 -1.48 -16.43 -8.83
C LEU A 222 -2.76 -17.23 -9.03
N ASN A 223 -2.74 -18.56 -8.84
CA ASN A 223 -3.95 -19.37 -8.88
C ASN A 223 -4.96 -18.95 -7.79
N ASN A 224 -4.49 -18.66 -6.57
CA ASN A 224 -5.36 -18.15 -5.50
C ASN A 224 -5.97 -16.78 -5.85
N ALA A 225 -5.16 -15.88 -6.43
CA ALA A 225 -5.62 -14.58 -6.90
C ALA A 225 -6.66 -14.69 -8.03
N ALA A 226 -6.41 -15.54 -9.03
CA ALA A 226 -7.31 -15.77 -10.15
C ALA A 226 -8.62 -16.42 -9.72
N GLU A 227 -8.59 -17.35 -8.75
CA GLU A 227 -9.81 -17.93 -8.19
C GLU A 227 -10.63 -16.88 -7.42
N MET A 228 -10.00 -15.97 -6.68
CA MET A 228 -10.71 -14.83 -6.09
C MET A 228 -11.35 -13.95 -7.16
N ALA A 229 -10.60 -13.61 -8.21
CA ALA A 229 -11.11 -12.78 -9.33
C ALA A 229 -12.36 -13.40 -9.95
N LYS A 230 -12.33 -14.70 -10.19
CA LYS A 230 -13.48 -15.48 -10.68
C LYS A 230 -14.66 -15.43 -9.72
N GLN A 231 -14.45 -15.51 -8.40
CA GLN A 231 -15.55 -15.38 -7.43
C GLN A 231 -16.12 -13.97 -7.38
N CYS A 232 -15.28 -12.95 -7.57
CA CYS A 232 -15.68 -11.56 -7.71
C CYS A 232 -16.40 -11.24 -9.04
N ARG A 233 -16.53 -12.21 -9.97
CA ARG A 233 -17.42 -12.12 -11.13
C ARG A 233 -18.86 -12.51 -10.83
N ASN A 234 -19.18 -13.02 -9.64
CA ASN A 234 -20.55 -13.38 -9.29
C ASN A 234 -21.43 -12.10 -9.26
N PRO A 235 -22.53 -12.01 -10.04
CA PRO A 235 -23.36 -10.80 -10.10
C PRO A 235 -24.23 -10.60 -8.85
N ASP A 236 -24.37 -11.60 -7.98
CA ASP A 236 -25.03 -11.43 -6.69
C ASP A 236 -24.04 -10.87 -5.65
N PRO A 237 -24.21 -9.62 -5.19
CA PRO A 237 -23.28 -9.00 -4.24
C PRO A 237 -23.19 -9.76 -2.91
N THR A 238 -24.19 -10.55 -2.54
CA THR A 238 -24.14 -11.37 -1.30
C THR A 238 -23.32 -12.64 -1.45
N GLN A 239 -22.98 -13.04 -2.67
CA GLN A 239 -22.16 -14.22 -2.98
C GLN A 239 -20.84 -13.83 -3.65
N ASN A 240 -20.53 -12.53 -3.70
CA ASN A 240 -19.33 -11.97 -4.27
C ASN A 240 -18.46 -11.43 -3.13
N PRO A 241 -17.32 -12.07 -2.81
CA PRO A 241 -16.55 -11.73 -1.60
C PRO A 241 -16.00 -10.30 -1.63
N GLY A 242 -15.51 -9.82 -2.78
CA GLY A 242 -15.04 -8.45 -2.92
C GLY A 242 -16.17 -7.42 -2.82
N ALA A 243 -17.30 -7.66 -3.49
CA ALA A 243 -18.44 -6.76 -3.42
C ALA A 243 -19.06 -6.73 -2.03
N LEU A 244 -19.23 -7.88 -1.38
CA LEU A 244 -19.74 -7.97 -0.01
C LEU A 244 -18.89 -7.11 0.95
N LEU A 245 -17.57 -7.28 0.91
CA LEU A 245 -16.65 -6.52 1.75
C LEU A 245 -16.74 -5.02 1.46
N GLY A 246 -16.63 -4.61 0.19
CA GLY A 246 -16.67 -3.20 -0.18
C GLY A 246 -17.99 -2.51 0.16
N LEU A 247 -19.11 -3.22 0.03
CA LEU A 247 -20.43 -2.72 0.39
C LEU A 247 -20.58 -2.53 1.90
N ILE A 248 -20.08 -3.48 2.72
CA ILE A 248 -20.06 -3.33 4.17
C ILE A 248 -19.25 -2.08 4.56
N LEU A 249 -18.05 -1.92 4.02
CA LEU A 249 -17.18 -0.79 4.30
C LEU A 249 -17.82 0.54 3.88
N GLY A 250 -18.37 0.62 2.67
CA GLY A 250 -19.03 1.82 2.15
C GLY A 250 -20.30 2.19 2.95
N VAL A 251 -21.10 1.22 3.36
CA VAL A 251 -22.27 1.45 4.24
C VAL A 251 -21.84 1.94 5.62
N CYS A 252 -20.83 1.31 6.22
CA CYS A 252 -20.29 1.73 7.51
C CYS A 252 -19.78 3.18 7.45
N HIS A 253 -19.02 3.53 6.41
CA HIS A 253 -18.55 4.89 6.19
C HIS A 253 -19.71 5.90 6.12
N ARG A 254 -20.76 5.63 5.33
CA ARG A 254 -21.97 6.51 5.25
C ARG A 254 -22.65 6.72 6.60
N LEU A 255 -22.53 5.75 7.50
CA LEU A 255 -23.08 5.79 8.86
C LEU A 255 -22.08 6.36 9.90
N GLY A 256 -21.01 7.01 9.45
CA GLY A 256 -20.03 7.68 10.31
C GLY A 256 -19.02 6.75 10.96
N ARG A 257 -18.80 5.56 10.38
CA ARG A 257 -17.76 4.62 10.80
C ARG A 257 -16.66 4.57 9.75
N ASP A 258 -15.72 5.49 9.88
CA ASP A 258 -14.66 5.73 8.91
C ASP A 258 -13.33 5.09 9.27
N LYS A 259 -13.16 4.56 10.49
CA LYS A 259 -11.89 3.97 10.96
C LYS A 259 -11.91 2.45 10.86
N LEU A 260 -11.17 1.89 9.91
CA LEU A 260 -11.02 0.46 9.71
C LEU A 260 -9.82 -0.06 10.50
N THR A 261 -10.07 -0.72 11.62
CA THR A 261 -9.02 -1.32 12.47
C THR A 261 -8.71 -2.73 12.01
N ILE A 262 -7.44 -2.98 11.69
CA ILE A 262 -6.97 -4.21 11.07
C ILE A 262 -6.25 -5.05 12.12
N PHE A 263 -6.77 -6.26 12.35
CA PHE A 263 -6.14 -7.26 13.19
C PHE A 263 -5.79 -8.49 12.36
N THR A 264 -4.62 -9.05 12.61
CA THR A 264 -4.04 -10.14 11.83
C THR A 264 -3.47 -11.21 12.76
N SER A 265 -3.51 -12.47 12.32
CA SER A 265 -2.66 -13.50 12.92
C SER A 265 -1.18 -13.11 12.80
N PRO A 266 -0.31 -13.46 13.78
CA PRO A 266 1.10 -13.08 13.78
C PRO A 266 1.87 -13.43 12.50
N GLU A 267 1.49 -14.51 11.82
CA GLU A 267 2.15 -14.99 10.60
C GLU A 267 1.91 -14.10 9.38
N ILE A 268 0.86 -13.29 9.40
CA ILE A 268 0.47 -12.36 8.32
C ILE A 268 0.37 -10.93 8.85
N TYR A 269 1.15 -10.62 9.89
CA TYR A 269 1.05 -9.35 10.62
C TYR A 269 1.21 -8.13 9.71
N ASP A 270 2.01 -8.26 8.65
CA ASP A 270 2.38 -7.16 7.76
C ASP A 270 1.34 -6.85 6.68
N LEU A 271 0.31 -7.69 6.50
CA LEU A 271 -0.74 -7.46 5.51
C LEU A 271 -1.40 -6.08 5.66
N GLY A 272 -1.52 -5.59 6.89
CA GLY A 272 -2.10 -4.29 7.18
C GLY A 272 -1.34 -3.13 6.53
N ALA A 273 -0.01 -3.18 6.43
CA ALA A 273 0.79 -2.12 5.81
C ALA A 273 0.47 -1.90 4.33
N TRP A 274 0.23 -2.99 3.58
CA TRP A 274 -0.23 -2.88 2.19
C TRP A 274 -1.68 -2.39 2.10
N LEU A 275 -2.56 -2.88 2.98
CA LEU A 275 -3.96 -2.44 3.05
C LEU A 275 -4.08 -0.95 3.36
N GLU A 276 -3.21 -0.43 4.23
CA GLU A 276 -3.16 0.98 4.57
C GLU A 276 -3.00 1.84 3.33
N GLN A 277 -2.01 1.53 2.49
CA GLN A 277 -1.81 2.26 1.24
C GLN A 277 -3.02 2.11 0.31
N LEU A 278 -3.46 0.88 0.04
CA LEU A 278 -4.54 0.62 -0.91
C LEU A 278 -5.79 1.42 -0.52
N ILE A 279 -6.19 1.35 0.75
CA ILE A 279 -7.45 1.93 1.23
C ILE A 279 -7.32 3.44 1.40
N ALA A 280 -6.26 3.93 2.07
CA ALA A 280 -6.12 5.35 2.36
C ALA A 280 -5.94 6.17 1.07
N GLU A 281 -5.08 5.76 0.15
CA GLU A 281 -4.86 6.50 -1.11
C GLU A 281 -6.07 6.43 -2.05
N SER A 282 -6.86 5.36 -1.99
CA SER A 282 -8.05 5.22 -2.82
C SER A 282 -9.23 6.00 -2.25
N THR A 283 -9.40 6.00 -0.93
CA THR A 283 -10.62 6.53 -0.30
C THR A 283 -10.47 7.94 0.24
N GLY A 284 -9.26 8.37 0.60
CA GLY A 284 -8.95 9.72 1.09
C GLY A 284 -9.05 10.77 -0.01
N LYS A 285 -10.27 11.23 -0.31
CA LYS A 285 -10.59 12.15 -1.41
C LYS A 285 -11.70 13.10 -0.97
N ASN A 286 -11.65 14.34 -1.45
CA ASN A 286 -12.79 15.27 -1.36
C ASN A 286 -13.38 15.42 0.07
N GLY A 287 -12.54 15.31 1.10
CA GLY A 287 -12.97 15.42 2.51
C GLY A 287 -13.62 14.17 3.10
N VAL A 288 -13.59 13.04 2.41
CA VAL A 288 -14.01 11.72 2.94
C VAL A 288 -12.84 10.74 2.90
N ALA A 289 -12.87 9.72 3.76
CA ALA A 289 -11.87 8.66 3.80
C ALA A 289 -12.40 7.44 4.53
N ILE A 290 -11.90 6.27 4.17
CA ILE A 290 -11.78 5.16 5.11
C ILE A 290 -10.34 5.22 5.63
N ILE A 291 -10.18 5.41 6.93
CA ILE A 291 -8.91 5.53 7.62
C ILE A 291 -8.52 4.14 8.12
N PRO A 292 -7.62 3.43 7.45
CA PRO A 292 -7.08 2.18 7.96
C PRO A 292 -6.22 2.46 9.20
N VAL A 293 -6.31 1.58 10.18
CA VAL A 293 -5.53 1.61 11.42
C VAL A 293 -4.90 0.22 11.56
N ASP A 294 -3.66 0.08 11.08
CA ASP A 294 -2.87 -1.13 11.23
C ASP A 294 -2.12 -1.16 12.58
N ARG A 295 -1.80 -2.36 13.05
CA ARG A 295 -0.97 -2.63 14.23
C ARG A 295 -1.41 -1.92 15.52
N GLU A 296 -2.68 -1.53 15.62
CA GLU A 296 -3.23 -1.03 16.87
C GLU A 296 -3.19 -2.17 17.90
N PRO A 297 -2.64 -1.95 19.11
CA PRO A 297 -2.71 -2.95 20.15
C PRO A 297 -4.18 -3.22 20.51
N LEU A 298 -4.46 -4.41 21.04
CA LEU A 298 -5.77 -4.69 21.63
C LEU A 298 -5.99 -3.73 22.80
N LEU A 299 -6.94 -2.82 22.64
CA LEU A 299 -7.33 -1.87 23.67
C LEU A 299 -8.41 -2.49 24.56
N ALA A 300 -8.64 -1.87 25.72
CA ALA A 300 -9.87 -2.16 26.44
C ALA A 300 -11.05 -1.73 25.58
N GLU A 301 -12.14 -2.49 25.61
CA GLU A 301 -13.21 -2.33 24.63
C GLU A 301 -13.92 -0.97 24.75
N ALA A 302 -13.92 -0.38 25.95
CA ALA A 302 -14.47 0.94 26.22
C ALA A 302 -13.63 2.10 25.62
N ASP A 303 -12.39 1.82 25.21
CA ASP A 303 -11.48 2.83 24.65
C ASP A 303 -11.65 2.98 23.13
N TYR A 304 -12.37 2.05 22.48
CA TYR A 304 -12.70 2.18 21.06
C TYR A 304 -13.80 3.22 20.81
N GLY A 305 -13.57 4.08 19.83
CA GLY A 305 -14.57 5.01 19.34
C GLY A 305 -15.74 4.32 18.64
N SER A 306 -16.90 4.97 18.62
CA SER A 306 -18.09 4.47 17.90
C SER A 306 -17.96 4.54 16.37
N ASP A 307 -16.88 5.12 15.87
CA ASP A 307 -16.51 5.31 14.46
C ASP A 307 -15.68 4.13 13.89
N ARG A 308 -15.49 3.08 14.68
CA ARG A 308 -14.70 1.90 14.31
C ARG A 308 -15.50 0.88 13.49
N VAL A 309 -14.78 0.25 12.56
CA VAL A 309 -15.07 -1.03 11.88
C VAL A 309 -13.87 -1.94 12.11
N PHE A 310 -14.06 -3.18 12.49
CA PHE A 310 -12.97 -4.13 12.74
C PHE A 310 -12.91 -5.19 11.65
N VAL A 311 -11.70 -5.47 11.18
CA VAL A 311 -11.42 -6.66 10.37
C VAL A 311 -10.43 -7.56 11.10
N ASN A 312 -10.76 -8.83 11.16
CA ASN A 312 -9.98 -9.87 11.81
C ASN A 312 -9.54 -10.90 10.77
N PHE A 313 -8.29 -10.80 10.34
CA PHE A 313 -7.65 -11.80 9.49
C PHE A 313 -7.07 -12.91 10.35
N ARG A 314 -7.46 -14.16 10.07
CA ARG A 314 -6.95 -15.32 10.78
C ARG A 314 -6.37 -16.34 9.82
N LEU A 315 -5.22 -16.88 10.17
CA LEU A 315 -4.75 -18.11 9.56
C LEU A 315 -5.52 -19.30 10.15
N ALA A 316 -5.93 -20.25 9.32
CA ALA A 316 -6.67 -21.42 9.76
C ALA A 316 -5.86 -22.18 10.83
N GLY A 317 -6.50 -22.44 11.98
CA GLY A 317 -5.86 -23.07 13.13
C GLY A 317 -5.13 -22.11 14.08
N ALA A 318 -4.99 -20.82 13.75
CA ALA A 318 -4.44 -19.83 14.67
C ALA A 318 -5.43 -19.53 15.80
N VAL A 319 -4.94 -19.56 17.04
CA VAL A 319 -5.70 -19.09 18.21
C VAL A 319 -5.37 -17.63 18.42
N TYR A 320 -6.16 -16.74 17.82
CA TYR A 320 -5.95 -15.30 17.95
C TYR A 320 -7.23 -14.56 18.37
N ALA A 321 -7.14 -13.87 19.51
CA ALA A 321 -8.06 -12.85 20.03
C ALA A 321 -9.59 -13.12 19.99
N GLY A 322 -10.03 -14.38 19.89
CA GLY A 322 -11.45 -14.75 19.77
C GLY A 322 -12.39 -14.09 20.80
N PRO A 323 -12.11 -14.16 22.11
CA PRO A 323 -12.96 -13.53 23.14
C PRO A 323 -13.11 -12.01 23.00
N HIS A 324 -12.08 -11.33 22.49
CA HIS A 324 -12.13 -9.89 22.28
C HIS A 324 -13.12 -9.53 21.17
N PHE A 325 -13.08 -10.22 20.04
CA PHE A 325 -14.03 -9.99 18.95
C PHE A 325 -15.47 -10.34 19.33
N GLU A 326 -15.73 -11.37 20.14
CA GLU A 326 -17.08 -11.62 20.64
C GLU A 326 -17.62 -10.46 21.48
N THR A 327 -16.74 -9.82 22.25
CA THR A 327 -17.10 -8.65 23.06
C THR A 327 -17.39 -7.44 22.18
N LEU A 328 -16.55 -7.17 21.17
CA LEU A 328 -16.78 -6.09 20.19
C LEU A 328 -18.14 -6.26 19.47
N ARG A 329 -18.49 -7.48 19.09
CA ARG A 329 -19.80 -7.80 18.50
C ARG A 329 -20.95 -7.53 19.47
N ALA A 330 -20.81 -7.95 20.73
CA ALA A 330 -21.81 -7.71 21.76
C ALA A 330 -22.04 -6.22 22.06
N LEU A 331 -21.01 -5.39 21.87
CA LEU A 331 -21.09 -3.92 21.96
C LEU A 331 -21.64 -3.25 20.68
N GLY A 332 -21.93 -4.03 19.63
CA GLY A 332 -22.51 -3.54 18.38
C GLY A 332 -21.51 -2.90 17.43
N HIS A 333 -20.21 -3.12 17.61
CA HIS A 333 -19.23 -2.75 16.59
C HIS A 333 -19.35 -3.66 15.37
N PRO A 334 -19.22 -3.13 14.14
CA PRO A 334 -19.03 -3.93 12.94
C PRO A 334 -17.75 -4.76 13.06
N VAL A 335 -17.89 -6.08 12.92
CA VAL A 335 -16.75 -7.01 12.91
C VAL A 335 -16.85 -7.86 11.66
N ILE A 336 -15.76 -7.93 10.91
CA ILE A 336 -15.60 -8.72 9.69
C ILE A 336 -14.49 -9.74 9.95
N ASP A 337 -14.76 -11.03 9.77
CA ASP A 337 -13.78 -12.08 9.91
C ASP A 337 -13.44 -12.68 8.54
N ILE A 338 -12.13 -12.79 8.30
CA ILE A 338 -11.55 -13.36 7.08
C ILE A 338 -10.59 -14.46 7.51
N GLU A 339 -10.84 -15.69 7.08
CA GLU A 339 -9.97 -16.83 7.36
C GLU A 339 -9.18 -17.23 6.10
N LEU A 340 -7.87 -17.35 6.24
CA LEU A 340 -6.94 -17.83 5.22
C LEU A 340 -6.53 -19.26 5.56
N ASP A 341 -6.66 -20.20 4.62
CA ASP A 341 -6.25 -21.59 4.83
C ASP A 341 -4.73 -21.73 5.10
N ASN A 342 -3.93 -20.85 4.50
CA ASN A 342 -2.48 -20.75 4.66
C ASN A 342 -1.99 -19.42 4.07
N ILE A 343 -0.70 -19.11 4.25
CA ILE A 343 -0.09 -17.84 3.81
C ILE A 343 -0.16 -17.59 2.29
N TYR A 344 -0.29 -18.61 1.44
CA TYR A 344 -0.53 -18.38 0.01
C TYR A 344 -1.92 -17.77 -0.27
N GLY A 345 -2.83 -17.82 0.70
CA GLY A 345 -4.12 -17.13 0.64
C GLY A 345 -3.98 -15.62 0.43
N LEU A 346 -2.82 -15.02 0.73
CA LEU A 346 -2.54 -13.61 0.47
C LEU A 346 -2.77 -13.22 -1.00
N GLY A 347 -2.48 -14.10 -1.96
CA GLY A 347 -2.77 -13.82 -3.38
C GLY A 347 -4.25 -13.54 -3.63
N ALA A 348 -5.13 -14.28 -2.96
CA ALA A 348 -6.57 -14.06 -3.01
C ALA A 348 -6.98 -12.77 -2.31
N GLU A 349 -6.37 -12.46 -1.16
CA GLU A 349 -6.66 -11.23 -0.41
C GLU A 349 -6.26 -9.97 -1.18
N PHE A 350 -5.11 -9.96 -1.86
CA PHE A 350 -4.73 -8.81 -2.69
C PHE A 350 -5.83 -8.46 -3.70
N PHE A 351 -6.36 -9.45 -4.43
CA PHE A 351 -7.45 -9.20 -5.37
C PHE A 351 -8.75 -8.77 -4.66
N ARG A 352 -9.13 -9.48 -3.58
CA ARG A 352 -10.39 -9.21 -2.87
C ARG A 352 -10.43 -7.77 -2.38
N TRP A 353 -9.34 -7.28 -1.80
CA TRP A 353 -9.25 -5.94 -1.24
C TRP A 353 -9.15 -4.86 -2.31
N GLU A 354 -8.45 -5.10 -3.42
CA GLU A 354 -8.50 -4.22 -4.59
C GLU A 354 -9.95 -4.05 -5.06
N PHE A 355 -10.68 -5.16 -5.23
CA PHE A 355 -12.09 -5.13 -5.63
C PHE A 355 -12.98 -4.44 -4.60
N ALA A 356 -12.84 -4.79 -3.31
CA ALA A 356 -13.62 -4.19 -2.24
C ALA A 356 -13.39 -2.68 -2.12
N THR A 357 -12.15 -2.22 -2.32
CA THR A 357 -11.80 -0.79 -2.28
C THR A 357 -12.47 -0.04 -3.43
N ALA A 358 -12.48 -0.62 -4.63
CA ALA A 358 -13.19 -0.04 -5.77
C ALA A 358 -14.71 0.03 -5.53
N VAL A 359 -15.30 -1.02 -4.95
CA VAL A 359 -16.72 -1.06 -4.57
C VAL A 359 -17.04 -0.01 -3.49
N ALA A 360 -16.23 0.09 -2.43
CA ALA A 360 -16.42 1.08 -1.39
C ALA A 360 -16.34 2.51 -1.95
N GLY A 361 -15.38 2.78 -2.85
CA GLY A 361 -15.27 4.06 -3.54
C GLY A 361 -16.52 4.43 -4.34
N SER A 362 -17.19 3.45 -4.96
CA SER A 362 -18.47 3.67 -5.66
C SER A 362 -19.58 4.07 -4.68
N VAL A 363 -19.72 3.34 -3.56
CA VAL A 363 -20.71 3.68 -2.51
C VAL A 363 -20.45 5.06 -1.89
N MET A 364 -19.19 5.46 -1.80
CA MET A 364 -18.75 6.76 -1.30
C MET A 364 -18.86 7.89 -2.33
N GLY A 365 -19.12 7.59 -3.61
CA GLY A 365 -19.23 8.59 -4.67
C GLY A 365 -17.90 9.27 -5.03
N ILE A 366 -16.79 8.54 -4.92
CA ILE A 366 -15.43 9.04 -5.20
C ILE A 366 -14.76 8.23 -6.30
N ASN A 367 -13.70 8.78 -6.89
CA ASN A 367 -12.82 8.07 -7.82
C ASN A 367 -11.71 7.38 -7.01
N PRO A 368 -11.71 6.04 -6.88
CA PRO A 368 -10.73 5.33 -6.05
C PRO A 368 -9.38 5.13 -6.75
N PHE A 369 -9.23 5.54 -8.00
CA PHE A 369 -8.07 5.24 -8.84
C PHE A 369 -7.14 6.44 -9.06
N ASN A 370 -7.63 7.67 -8.86
CA ASN A 370 -6.82 8.88 -9.00
C ASN A 370 -5.94 9.18 -7.77
N GLN A 371 -5.07 10.19 -7.83
CA GLN A 371 -4.17 10.58 -6.72
C GLN A 371 -3.76 12.07 -6.74
N PRO A 372 -4.72 13.01 -6.64
CA PRO A 372 -4.43 14.44 -6.81
C PRO A 372 -3.42 14.98 -5.77
N ASP A 373 -3.50 14.56 -4.51
CA ASP A 373 -2.63 15.09 -3.45
C ASP A 373 -1.18 14.59 -3.54
N VAL A 374 -0.97 13.39 -4.08
CA VAL A 374 0.37 12.88 -4.36
C VAL A 374 1.06 13.73 -5.43
N GLU A 375 0.32 14.14 -6.47
CA GLU A 375 0.87 15.00 -7.51
C GLU A 375 1.15 16.43 -7.02
N SER A 376 0.33 16.96 -6.11
CA SER A 376 0.58 18.28 -5.51
C SER A 376 1.88 18.28 -4.69
N ALA A 377 2.10 17.26 -3.86
CA ALA A 377 3.34 17.10 -3.10
C ALA A 377 4.58 16.97 -4.01
N LYS A 378 4.48 16.21 -5.10
CA LYS A 378 5.57 16.09 -6.09
C LYS A 378 5.90 17.41 -6.76
N ILE A 379 4.90 18.24 -7.06
CA ILE A 379 5.12 19.58 -7.65
C ILE A 379 5.89 20.46 -6.67
N GLU A 380 5.51 20.49 -5.40
CA GLU A 380 6.23 21.30 -4.40
C GLU A 380 7.66 20.79 -4.16
N ALA A 381 7.85 19.46 -4.06
CA ALA A 381 9.17 18.86 -3.96
C ALA A 381 10.06 19.25 -5.15
N ARG A 382 9.54 19.19 -6.38
CA ARG A 382 10.27 19.61 -7.59
C ARG A 382 10.67 21.08 -7.56
N LYS A 383 9.80 21.98 -7.10
CA LYS A 383 10.15 23.40 -6.96
C LYS A 383 11.35 23.60 -6.04
N ILE A 384 11.41 22.84 -4.94
CA ILE A 384 12.52 22.90 -3.98
C ILE A 384 13.81 22.37 -4.63
N THR A 385 13.74 21.22 -5.31
CA THR A 385 14.92 20.63 -5.97
C THR A 385 15.41 21.49 -7.13
N ASP A 386 14.53 22.00 -7.99
CA ASP A 386 14.89 22.86 -9.14
C ASP A 386 15.54 24.17 -8.68
N ARG A 387 15.05 24.75 -7.57
CA ARG A 387 15.69 25.91 -6.94
C ARG A 387 17.08 25.55 -6.43
N PHE A 388 17.25 24.41 -5.77
CA PHE A 388 18.55 23.98 -5.29
C PHE A 388 19.53 23.75 -6.44
N GLU A 389 19.11 23.08 -7.52
CA GLU A 389 19.94 22.85 -8.71
C GLU A 389 20.37 24.16 -9.39
N SER A 390 19.47 25.15 -9.45
CA SER A 390 19.76 26.43 -10.11
C SER A 390 20.56 27.42 -9.24
N THR A 391 20.42 27.36 -7.91
CA THR A 391 20.98 28.37 -7.00
C THR A 391 22.01 27.84 -6.00
N GLY A 392 22.10 26.51 -5.83
CA GLY A 392 22.90 25.85 -4.79
C GLY A 392 22.34 26.03 -3.38
N LYS A 393 21.10 26.54 -3.22
CA LYS A 393 20.49 26.86 -1.92
C LYS A 393 19.05 26.38 -1.83
N LEU A 394 18.70 25.80 -0.69
CA LEU A 394 17.31 25.50 -0.33
C LEU A 394 16.55 26.79 0.00
N PRO A 395 15.20 26.78 0.02
CA PRO A 395 14.42 27.87 0.60
C PRO A 395 14.85 28.17 2.03
N ASP A 396 14.96 29.46 2.36
CA ASP A 396 15.18 29.89 3.74
C ASP A 396 13.90 29.64 4.54
N GLU A 397 14.02 28.92 5.66
CA GLU A 397 12.93 28.70 6.61
C GLU A 397 13.35 29.24 7.98
N THR A 398 12.46 30.01 8.61
CA THR A 398 12.67 30.52 9.97
C THR A 398 11.80 29.73 10.94
N PRO A 399 12.39 29.05 11.93
CA PRO A 399 11.59 28.34 12.93
C PRO A 399 10.84 29.35 13.81
N PHE A 400 9.61 29.01 14.21
CA PHE A 400 8.88 29.83 15.18
C PHE A 400 9.26 29.50 16.63
N PHE A 401 9.89 28.34 16.83
CA PHE A 401 10.42 27.87 18.10
C PHE A 401 11.74 27.12 17.87
N GLU A 402 12.75 27.40 18.70
CA GLU A 402 14.04 26.71 18.70
C GLU A 402 14.55 26.55 20.13
N SER A 403 14.84 25.33 20.54
CA SER A 403 15.39 25.00 21.86
C SER A 403 16.02 23.60 21.85
N ASP A 404 17.13 23.42 22.54
CA ASP A 404 17.82 22.12 22.72
C ASP A 404 18.05 21.33 21.41
N GLY A 405 18.35 22.03 20.31
CA GLY A 405 18.60 21.44 18.99
C GLY A 405 17.34 21.07 18.22
N VAL A 406 16.14 21.31 18.76
CA VAL A 406 14.86 21.11 18.09
C VAL A 406 14.38 22.43 17.49
N LYS A 407 13.93 22.38 16.23
CA LYS A 407 13.33 23.51 15.50
C LYS A 407 11.92 23.14 15.07
N LEU A 408 10.96 24.03 15.34
CA LEU A 408 9.58 23.88 14.87
C LEU A 408 9.27 24.90 13.79
N PHE A 409 8.66 24.43 12.71
CA PHE A 409 8.26 25.22 11.56
C PHE A 409 6.74 25.13 11.39
N ALA A 410 6.11 26.24 11.05
CA ALA A 410 4.68 26.34 10.77
C ALA A 410 4.41 27.63 9.97
N SER A 411 3.23 27.71 9.34
CA SER A 411 2.79 28.98 8.76
C SER A 411 2.66 30.05 9.86
N ALA A 412 2.92 31.32 9.52
CA ALA A 412 2.93 32.40 10.50
C ALA A 412 1.62 32.51 11.31
N GLY A 413 0.47 32.30 10.66
CA GLY A 413 -0.83 32.29 11.33
C GLY A 413 -1.01 31.10 12.29
N TYR A 414 -0.51 29.92 11.91
CA TYR A 414 -0.60 28.75 12.77
C TYR A 414 0.39 28.82 13.95
N ALA A 415 1.62 29.28 13.71
CA ALA A 415 2.60 29.56 14.76
C ALA A 415 2.06 30.57 15.79
N ALA A 416 1.42 31.65 15.34
CA ALA A 416 0.77 32.61 16.23
C ALA A 416 -0.34 31.97 17.09
N LYS A 417 -1.14 31.06 16.50
CA LYS A 417 -2.17 30.29 17.22
C LYS A 417 -1.54 29.39 18.29
N LEU A 418 -0.49 28.64 17.96
CA LEU A 418 0.21 27.76 18.91
C LEU A 418 0.84 28.56 20.06
N ASN A 419 1.51 29.67 19.75
CA ASN A 419 2.13 30.52 20.76
C ASN A 419 1.11 31.17 21.70
N ALA A 420 -0.07 31.54 21.19
CA ALA A 420 -1.14 32.09 22.02
C ALA A 420 -1.82 31.04 22.91
N ALA A 421 -1.85 29.78 22.47
CA ALA A 421 -2.43 28.67 23.21
C ALA A 421 -1.45 27.99 24.20
N SER A 422 -0.15 28.20 24.02
CA SER A 422 0.87 27.63 24.90
C SER A 422 0.98 28.44 26.20
N ALA A 423 0.90 27.76 27.35
CA ALA A 423 1.10 28.39 28.66
C ALA A 423 2.57 28.81 28.89
N GLU A 424 3.51 28.11 28.26
CA GLU A 424 4.95 28.34 28.37
C GLU A 424 5.61 28.28 26.99
N SER A 425 6.65 29.07 26.76
CA SER A 425 7.44 29.00 25.51
C SER A 425 8.43 27.83 25.57
N SER A 426 7.91 26.60 25.56
CA SER A 426 8.66 25.35 25.60
C SER A 426 8.19 24.38 24.51
N LEU A 427 9.02 23.40 24.16
CA LEU A 427 8.67 22.37 23.18
C LEU A 427 7.40 21.63 23.62
N ALA A 428 7.35 21.23 24.89
CA ALA A 428 6.18 20.57 25.48
C ALA A 428 4.94 21.46 25.40
N GLY A 429 5.07 22.78 25.65
CA GLY A 429 3.98 23.74 25.52
C GLY A 429 3.45 23.84 24.07
N CYS A 430 4.35 23.96 23.10
CA CYS A 430 3.99 24.00 21.68
C CYS A 430 3.28 22.71 21.22
N LEU A 431 3.79 21.54 21.62
CA LEU A 431 3.19 20.25 21.30
C LEU A 431 1.84 20.06 21.99
N ALA A 432 1.72 20.43 23.28
CA ALA A 432 0.46 20.40 24.00
C ALA A 432 -0.59 21.32 23.34
N ALA A 433 -0.18 22.52 22.92
CA ALA A 433 -1.05 23.44 22.18
C ALA A 433 -1.49 22.88 20.83
N HIS A 434 -0.63 22.14 20.13
CA HIS A 434 -0.99 21.43 18.89
C HIS A 434 -2.02 20.33 19.15
N ILE A 435 -1.72 19.41 20.08
CA ILE A 435 -2.54 18.27 20.47
C ILE A 435 -3.90 18.72 21.02
N ALA A 436 -3.96 19.83 21.75
CA ALA A 436 -5.22 20.38 22.27
C ALA A 436 -6.20 20.86 21.18
N ASN A 437 -5.77 20.96 19.91
CA ASN A 437 -6.69 21.22 18.79
C ASN A 437 -7.44 19.96 18.33
N ILE A 438 -7.06 18.77 18.77
CA ILE A 438 -7.65 17.50 18.35
C ILE A 438 -9.02 17.35 19.02
N GLY A 439 -10.06 17.23 18.21
CA GLY A 439 -11.44 16.97 18.64
C GLY A 439 -11.84 15.50 18.53
N LYS A 440 -13.08 15.19 18.94
CA LYS A 440 -13.66 13.87 18.74
C LYS A 440 -13.81 13.57 17.24
N GLY A 441 -13.22 12.47 16.78
CA GLY A 441 -13.26 12.01 15.39
C GLY A 441 -12.02 12.34 14.58
N ASP A 442 -11.19 13.28 15.06
CA ASP A 442 -9.89 13.60 14.47
C ASP A 442 -8.90 12.46 14.69
N TYR A 443 -7.83 12.45 13.90
CA TYR A 443 -6.65 11.62 14.15
C TYR A 443 -5.40 12.50 14.17
N PHE A 444 -4.37 12.01 14.85
CA PHE A 444 -3.05 12.61 14.88
C PHE A 444 -2.08 11.68 14.16
N ALA A 445 -1.34 12.23 13.21
CA ALA A 445 -0.32 11.50 12.47
C ALA A 445 1.03 12.18 12.63
N ILE A 446 2.06 11.36 12.80
CA ILE A 446 3.46 11.78 12.78
C ILE A 446 4.11 11.17 11.55
N LEU A 447 4.69 12.02 10.69
CA LEU A 447 5.54 11.58 9.58
C LEU A 447 7.00 11.74 10.01
N ALA A 448 7.64 10.62 10.36
CA ALA A 448 9.02 10.60 10.81
C ALA A 448 9.97 10.30 9.63
N PHE A 449 10.95 11.17 9.42
CA PHE A 449 12.00 10.99 8.42
C PHE A 449 13.31 10.60 9.11
N VAL A 450 13.35 9.38 9.64
CA VAL A 450 14.47 8.81 10.41
C VAL A 450 14.88 7.45 9.84
N GLU A 451 16.01 6.91 10.31
CA GLU A 451 16.37 5.51 10.05
C GLU A 451 15.37 4.58 10.72
N MET A 452 14.91 3.55 10.00
CA MET A 452 14.04 2.51 10.56
C MET A 452 14.90 1.43 11.19
N ASN A 453 14.67 1.15 12.47
CA ASN A 453 15.40 0.13 13.20
C ASN A 453 14.51 -0.51 14.28
N SER A 454 15.04 -1.43 15.07
CA SER A 454 14.24 -2.10 16.11
C SER A 454 13.74 -1.17 17.22
N GLU A 455 14.27 0.05 17.33
CA GLU A 455 13.89 1.04 18.34
C GLU A 455 12.87 2.07 17.84
N ASN A 456 12.71 2.27 16.53
CA ASN A 456 11.80 3.28 15.94
C ASN A 456 11.04 2.76 14.72
#